data_AF-A0A183DW12-F1
#
_entry.id   AF-A0A183DW12-F1
#
_cell.length_a   1.000
_cell.length_b   1.000
_cell.length_c   1.000
_cell.angle_alpha   90.00
_cell.angle_beta   90.00
_cell.angle_gamma   90.00
#
_symmetry.space_group_name_H-M   'P 1'
#
loop_
_entity.id
_entity.type
_entity.pdbx_description
1 polymer ?
#
loop_
_entity_poly.entity_id
_entity_poly.type
_entity_poly.pdbx_seq_one_letter_code
_entity_poly.pdbx_strand_id
1 'polypeptide(L)'
;MNLILMLNGFPPIIIPVEARADYYDTLSAANRGDLRPFIRFIAGQTDAALQLYINAATTCNHREASSASAEPATPRISTQLVDVYH
;
A
#
# COMPACT_ATOMS: atom_id res chain seq x y z
N MET A 1 9.42 2.88 7.41
CA MET A 1 8.60 1.65 7.38
C MET A 1 8.58 1.02 6.00
N ASN A 2 7.83 1.56 5.02
CA ASN A 2 7.70 0.95 3.68
C ASN A 2 9.04 0.67 2.97
N LEU A 3 9.99 1.60 3.05
CA LEU A 3 11.33 1.37 2.50
C LEU A 3 11.99 0.11 3.06
N ILE A 4 11.93 -0.11 4.38
CA ILE A 4 12.53 -1.27 5.03
C ILE A 4 11.78 -2.55 4.64
N LEU A 5 10.45 -2.49 4.54
CA LEU A 5 9.63 -3.61 4.07
C LEU A 5 10.06 -4.02 2.65
N MET A 6 10.17 -3.06 1.75
CA MET A 6 10.56 -3.29 0.36
C MET A 6 11.98 -3.84 0.23
N LEU A 7 12.93 -3.32 1.02
CA LEU A 7 14.30 -3.85 1.07
C LEU A 7 14.37 -5.32 1.52
N ASN A 8 13.35 -5.80 2.24
CA ASN A 8 13.24 -7.18 2.71
C ASN A 8 12.21 -8.01 1.90
N GLY A 9 11.78 -7.53 0.73
CA GLY A 9 10.91 -8.29 -0.18
C GLY A 9 9.41 -8.27 0.16
N PHE A 10 8.98 -7.41 1.08
CA PHE A 10 7.55 -7.21 1.38
C PHE A 10 6.95 -6.09 0.51
N PRO A 11 5.65 -6.18 0.16
CA PRO A 11 4.97 -5.09 -0.52
C PRO A 11 4.92 -3.84 0.36
N PRO A 12 4.83 -2.62 -0.22
CA PRO A 12 4.55 -1.42 0.55
C PRO A 12 3.17 -1.54 1.20
N ILE A 13 3.06 -1.12 2.46
CA ILE A 13 1.79 -1.15 3.18
C ILE A 13 1.16 0.24 3.22
N ILE A 14 -0.17 0.28 3.23
CA ILE A 14 -0.98 1.48 3.35
C ILE A 14 -1.82 1.31 4.61
N ILE A 15 -1.69 2.25 5.55
CA ILE A 15 -2.55 2.29 6.74
C ILE A 15 -3.80 3.09 6.36
N PRO A 16 -5.00 2.47 6.36
CA PRO A 16 -6.23 3.16 5.99
C PRO A 16 -6.59 4.23 7.03
N VAL A 17 -7.27 5.29 6.60
CA VAL A 17 -7.63 6.41 7.49
C VAL A 17 -8.63 6.00 8.56
N GLU A 18 -9.42 4.96 8.31
CA GLU A 18 -10.37 4.35 9.23
C GLU A 18 -9.65 3.69 10.42
N ALA A 19 -8.44 3.18 10.22
CA ALA A 19 -7.61 2.58 11.26
C ALA A 19 -6.79 3.62 12.06
N ARG A 20 -7.06 4.92 11.87
CA ARG A 20 -6.30 5.99 12.53
C ARG A 20 -6.34 5.89 14.05
N ALA A 21 -7.48 5.55 14.63
CA ALA A 21 -7.62 5.41 16.09
C ALA A 21 -6.67 4.31 16.61
N ASP A 22 -6.77 3.10 16.06
CA ASP A 22 -5.94 1.96 16.43
C ASP A 22 -4.43 2.23 16.24
N TYR A 23 -4.07 2.94 15.17
CA TYR A 23 -2.69 3.34 14.93
C TYR A 23 -2.13 4.20 16.07
N TYR A 24 -2.89 5.22 16.51
CA TYR A 24 -2.44 6.07 17.62
C TYR A 24 -2.49 5.36 18.97
N ASP A 25 -3.45 4.47 19.20
CA ASP A 25 -3.54 3.69 20.44
C ASP A 25 -2.34 2.75 20.60
N THR A 26 -1.96 2.07 19.52
CA THR A 26 -0.77 1.20 19.54
C THR A 26 0.53 1.99 19.64
N LEU A 27 0.62 3.18 19.03
CA LEU A 27 1.77 4.08 19.20
C LEU A 27 1.85 4.64 20.63
N SER A 28 0.71 4.94 21.24
CA SER A 28 0.62 5.38 22.63
C SER A 28 1.11 4.29 23.58
N ALA A 29 0.75 3.02 23.33
CA ALA A 29 1.28 1.87 24.07
C ALA A 29 2.80 1.70 23.88
N ALA A 30 3.29 1.87 22.65
CA ALA A 30 4.72 1.83 22.35
C ALA A 30 5.50 2.93 23.09
N ASN A 31 4.97 4.15 23.16
CA ASN A 31 5.59 5.26 23.89
C ASN A 31 5.66 5.00 25.40
N ARG A 32 4.79 4.14 25.94
CA ARG A 32 4.84 3.66 27.33
C ARG A 32 5.77 2.46 27.52
N GLY A 33 6.42 1.99 26.45
CA GLY A 33 7.41 0.91 26.47
C GLY A 33 6.92 -0.45 25.95
N ASP A 34 5.64 -0.61 25.60
CA ASP A 34 5.13 -1.85 25.00
C ASP A 34 4.97 -1.72 23.48
N LEU A 35 5.98 -2.16 22.73
CA LEU A 35 5.99 -2.14 21.26
C LEU A 35 5.10 -3.23 20.64
N ARG A 36 4.73 -4.27 21.39
CA ARG A 36 4.09 -5.46 20.82
C ARG A 36 2.74 -5.16 20.14
N PRO A 37 1.86 -4.28 20.66
CA PRO A 37 0.64 -3.86 19.98
C PRO A 37 0.92 -3.22 18.62
N PHE A 38 1.92 -2.34 18.54
CA PHE A 38 2.29 -1.66 17.30
C PHE A 38 2.84 -2.65 16.26
N ILE A 39 3.73 -3.56 16.67
CA ILE A 39 4.29 -4.58 15.76
C ILE A 39 3.16 -5.47 15.20
N ARG A 40 2.21 -5.92 16.04
CA ARG A 40 1.06 -6.71 15.59
C ARG A 40 0.16 -5.94 14.64
N PHE A 41 -0.07 -4.66 14.90
CA PHE A 41 -0.84 -3.80 14.01
C PHE A 41 -0.19 -3.72 12.62
N ILE A 42 1.11 -3.45 12.55
CA ILE A 42 1.86 -3.41 11.27
C ILE A 42 1.88 -4.79 10.59
N ALA A 43 2.01 -5.88 11.34
CA ALA A 43 1.94 -7.23 10.80
C ALA A 43 0.57 -7.51 10.15
N GLY A 44 -0.54 -7.09 10.79
CA GLY A 44 -1.88 -7.22 10.21
C GLY A 44 -2.07 -6.40 8.92
N GLN A 45 -1.55 -5.16 8.88
CA GLN A 45 -1.57 -4.36 7.65
C GLN A 45 -0.70 -4.98 6.54
N THR A 46 0.42 -5.62 6.91
CA THR A 46 1.29 -6.33 5.97
C THR A 46 0.63 -7.58 5.40
N ASP A 47 -0.07 -8.33 6.25
CA ASP A 47 -0.84 -9.51 5.83
C ASP A 47 -1.96 -9.13 4.86
N ALA A 48 -2.73 -8.08 5.17
CA ALA A 48 -3.78 -7.58 4.28
C ALA A 48 -3.21 -7.13 2.92
N ALA A 49 -2.07 -6.44 2.91
CA ALA A 49 -1.39 -6.06 1.68
C ALA A 49 -0.92 -7.29 0.90
N LEU A 50 -0.32 -8.28 1.55
CA LEU A 50 0.13 -9.50 0.90
C LEU A 50 -1.04 -10.27 0.26
N GLN A 51 -2.15 -10.43 0.99
CA GLN A 51 -3.37 -11.06 0.47
C GLN A 51 -3.89 -10.33 -0.78
N LEU A 52 -3.94 -8.99 -0.75
CA LEU A 52 -4.38 -8.19 -1.89
C LEU A 52 -3.52 -8.47 -3.13
N TYR A 53 -2.19 -8.46 -2.98
CA TYR A 53 -1.27 -8.68 -4.10
C TYR A 53 -1.33 -10.12 -4.64
N ILE A 54 -1.41 -11.12 -3.76
CA ILE A 54 -1.56 -12.53 -4.17
C ILE A 54 -2.88 -12.74 -4.93
N ASN A 55 -3.98 -12.17 -4.42
CA ASN A 55 -5.29 -12.28 -5.05
C ASN A 55 -5.32 -11.57 -6.41
N ALA A 56 -4.67 -10.41 -6.54
CA ALA A 56 -4.53 -9.71 -7.81
C ALA A 56 -3.71 -10.53 -8.82
N ALA A 57 -2.58 -11.12 -8.39
CA ALA A 57 -1.70 -11.93 -9.24
C ALA A 57 -2.36 -13.25 -9.71
N THR A 58 -3.24 -13.82 -8.90
CA THR A 58 -3.95 -15.05 -9.26
C THR A 58 -5.16 -14.79 -10.16
N THR A 59 -5.88 -13.69 -9.94
CA THR A 59 -7.06 -13.33 -10.75
C THR A 59 -6.72 -12.75 -12.13
N CYS A 60 -5.54 -12.14 -12.31
CA CYS A 60 -5.12 -11.65 -13.63
C CYS A 60 -4.73 -12.78 -14.61
N ASN A 61 -4.31 -13.94 -14.10
CA ASN A 61 -3.91 -15.09 -14.91
C ASN A 61 -5.07 -15.76 -15.69
N HIS A 62 -6.32 -15.31 -15.49
CA HIS A 62 -7.50 -15.80 -16.22
C HIS A 62 -7.97 -14.88 -17.36
N ARG A 63 -7.40 -13.67 -17.51
CA ARG A 63 -7.89 -12.67 -18.49
C ARG A 63 -7.04 -12.55 -19.75
N GLU A 64 -5.91 -13.24 -19.86
CA GLU A 64 -5.02 -13.14 -21.02
C GLU A 64 -5.46 -13.99 -22.23
N ALA A 65 -6.50 -14.83 -22.10
CA ALA A 65 -7.01 -15.64 -23.21
C ALA A 65 -8.14 -14.98 -24.03
N SER A 66 -8.68 -13.81 -23.63
CA SER A 66 -9.90 -13.28 -24.27
C SER A 66 -9.88 -11.80 -24.69
N SER A 67 -8.72 -11.14 -24.79
CA SER A 67 -8.68 -9.77 -25.35
C SER A 67 -7.43 -9.46 -26.16
N ALA A 68 -7.23 -10.20 -27.25
CA ALA A 68 -6.52 -9.64 -28.41
C ALA A 68 -7.48 -8.75 -29.20
N SER A 69 -7.75 -7.52 -28.72
CA SER A 69 -8.12 -6.34 -29.54
C SER A 69 -8.71 -5.23 -28.66
N ALA A 70 -7.88 -4.27 -28.22
CA ALA A 70 -8.24 -2.85 -28.08
C ALA A 70 -7.02 -2.10 -27.50
N GLU A 71 -6.39 -1.25 -28.31
CA GLU A 71 -5.33 -0.34 -27.87
C GLU A 71 -5.84 0.62 -26.77
N PRO A 72 -5.10 0.84 -25.66
CA PRO A 72 -5.42 1.90 -24.74
C PRO A 72 -4.80 3.23 -25.24
N ALA A 73 -5.67 4.16 -25.61
CA ALA A 73 -5.32 5.55 -25.88
C ALA A 73 -4.53 6.14 -24.70
N THR A 74 -3.28 6.53 -24.96
CA THR A 74 -2.41 7.24 -24.00
C THR A 74 -3.05 8.55 -23.55
N PRO A 75 -3.23 8.80 -22.24
CA PRO A 75 -3.55 10.13 -21.76
C PRO A 75 -2.27 10.98 -21.77
N ARG A 76 -2.27 12.11 -22.48
CA ARG A 76 -1.19 13.10 -22.38
C ARG A 76 -1.28 13.77 -21.01
N ILE A 77 -0.33 13.46 -20.14
CA ILE A 77 -0.14 14.20 -18.89
C ILE A 77 0.38 15.59 -19.28
N SER A 78 -0.48 16.60 -19.12
CA SER A 78 -0.12 18.01 -19.25
C SER A 78 0.58 18.44 -17.96
N THR A 79 1.90 18.62 -18.02
CA THR A 79 2.67 19.17 -16.92
C THR A 79 2.40 20.68 -16.84
N GLN A 80 1.54 21.11 -15.92
CA GLN A 80 1.59 22.48 -15.41
C GLN A 80 1.74 22.44 -13.90
N LEU A 81 3.00 22.62 -13.48
CA LEU A 81 3.34 23.06 -12.14
C LEU A 81 4.64 23.87 -12.23
N VAL A 82 4.52 25.08 -12.78
CA VAL A 82 5.45 26.18 -12.52
C VAL A 82 4.62 27.47 -12.54
N ASP A 83 4.05 27.83 -11.40
CA ASP A 83 4.15 29.23 -10.98
C ASP A 83 4.57 29.24 -9.52
N VAL A 84 5.82 29.63 -9.40
CA VAL A 84 6.60 29.78 -8.19
C VAL A 84 6.10 31.04 -7.48
N TYR A 85 6.01 30.96 -6.15
CA TYR A 85 5.98 32.12 -5.27
C TYR A 85 7.04 33.15 -5.69
N HIS A 86 6.64 34.25 -6.32
CA HIS A 86 7.11 35.60 -5.96
C HIS A 86 6.25 36.72 -6.54
#